data_AF-A0A2S8R7J7-F1
#
_entry.id   AF-A0A2S8R7J7-F1
#
_cell.length_a   1.000
_cell.length_b   1.000
_cell.length_c   1.000
_cell.angle_alpha   90.00
_cell.angle_beta   90.00
_cell.angle_gamma   90.00
#
_symmetry.space_group_name_H-M   'P 1'
#
loop_
_entity.id
_entity.type
_entity.pdbx_description
1 polymer ?
#
loop_
_entity_poly.entity_id
_entity_poly.type
_entity_poly.pdbx_seq_one_letter_code
_entity_poly.pdbx_strand_id
1 'polypeptide(L)'
;MRKILFITLLSVVLIACFVLTGCSTKLTDQYVLEEKEEVISSDEFESILRYPVVTGLVDKKVEEKINGTIKERIDGFKRGLENFKQIPEMQDNTLDVTYEVGYRTKEILSIKIEVISHMRSFGVDDHVVIGKNFDLKTGELLSLKDILKGNYKEEIDAKLEVKFSELDVEVTKQFEGINDETVFYIKDNALVFCFSAVEYINEIGETLELEIPFSEISGFLKKPLAFEGDTSPELKNYNTAIDEETKPSGALFFIGENIRNASQKDATTMILSFEEIQEKYIGVYEEILIDNEVQQKLFEFFGDTFDKDRVSELEDADLKSLLQEIIDGGYMVVNAEGLFTIVQDYRVLEEYAGYLSDDIRDYIYLKAEESKDLESLKAGGVLPWAKIKDRLMKYEDYMETYPDSIKEYEAGREHMNLLHTFFFGFNGMPAFDYATNKINDELLENYREFVNMNKSSETAKIIEGYLEVLERNNYTLSEEVEEYRRSFSSINENNF
;
A
#
# COMPACT_ATOMS: atom_id res chain seq x y z
N MET A 1 -69.41 -62.87 7.60
CA MET A 1 -69.64 -61.51 8.16
C MET A 1 -68.43 -60.65 7.77
N ARG A 2 -68.42 -60.09 6.55
CA ARG A 2 -68.86 -58.74 6.14
C ARG A 2 -68.09 -57.59 6.83
N LYS A 3 -67.23 -56.96 6.00
CA LYS A 3 -66.55 -55.67 6.14
C LYS A 3 -67.52 -54.53 6.51
N ILE A 4 -67.05 -53.55 7.29
CA ILE A 4 -67.39 -52.10 7.34
C ILE A 4 -66.33 -51.48 8.29
N LEU A 5 -65.37 -50.68 7.81
CA LEU A 5 -65.37 -49.21 7.67
C LEU A 5 -65.53 -48.47 9.03
N PHE A 6 -64.43 -47.88 9.53
CA PHE A 6 -64.50 -46.63 10.30
C PHE A 6 -63.27 -45.77 10.01
N ILE A 7 -63.56 -44.58 9.50
CA ILE A 7 -62.66 -43.46 9.22
C ILE A 7 -62.64 -42.59 10.47
N THR A 8 -61.46 -42.16 10.92
CA THR A 8 -61.27 -40.83 11.52
C THR A 8 -59.85 -40.35 11.23
N LEU A 9 -59.79 -39.20 10.57
CA LEU A 9 -58.65 -38.30 10.37
C LEU A 9 -57.77 -38.20 11.62
N LEU A 10 -56.46 -38.40 11.45
CA LEU A 10 -55.46 -37.62 12.17
C LEU A 10 -54.29 -37.35 11.22
N SER A 11 -54.12 -36.08 10.91
CA SER A 11 -53.06 -35.44 10.14
C SER A 11 -51.68 -35.91 10.58
N VAL A 12 -51.03 -36.73 9.74
CA VAL A 12 -49.57 -36.88 9.75
C VAL A 12 -49.03 -35.92 8.69
N VAL A 13 -48.78 -34.68 9.11
CA VAL A 13 -47.82 -33.81 8.43
C VAL A 13 -46.48 -34.50 8.61
N LEU A 14 -46.02 -35.19 7.57
CA LEU A 14 -44.64 -35.62 7.48
C LEU A 14 -43.82 -34.33 7.38
N ILE A 15 -43.28 -33.91 8.52
CA ILE A 15 -42.18 -32.95 8.58
C ILE A 15 -40.99 -33.66 7.95
N ALA A 16 -40.92 -33.61 6.61
CA ALA A 16 -39.65 -33.66 5.94
C ALA A 16 -38.98 -32.33 6.26
N CYS A 17 -38.18 -32.31 7.33
CA CYS A 17 -37.09 -31.36 7.46
C CYS A 17 -36.16 -31.58 6.26
N PHE A 18 -36.52 -31.03 5.10
CA PHE A 18 -35.53 -30.47 4.23
C PHE A 18 -34.92 -29.33 5.03
N VAL A 19 -33.85 -29.64 5.74
CA VAL A 19 -32.78 -28.67 5.93
C VAL A 19 -32.41 -28.28 4.51
N LEU A 20 -33.00 -27.19 4.03
CA LEU A 20 -32.44 -26.41 2.96
C LEU A 20 -31.08 -25.98 3.52
N THR A 21 -30.06 -26.82 3.32
CA THR A 21 -28.71 -26.32 3.15
C THR A 21 -28.80 -25.43 1.93
N GLY A 22 -29.14 -24.17 2.16
CA GLY A 22 -29.02 -23.12 1.16
C GLY A 22 -27.61 -23.26 0.64
N CYS A 23 -27.50 -23.69 -0.61
CA CYS A 23 -26.24 -23.62 -1.33
C CYS A 23 -25.94 -22.12 -1.37
N SER A 24 -25.10 -21.64 -0.46
CA SER A 24 -24.62 -20.27 -0.51
C SER A 24 -23.83 -20.18 -1.81
N THR A 25 -24.45 -19.62 -2.84
CA THR A 25 -23.76 -19.36 -4.09
C THR A 25 -22.63 -18.38 -3.78
N LYS A 26 -21.39 -18.89 -3.80
CA LYS A 26 -20.20 -18.11 -3.47
C LYS A 26 -20.10 -16.95 -4.46
N LEU A 27 -19.94 -15.73 -3.95
CA LEU A 27 -19.73 -14.55 -4.79
C LEU A 27 -18.45 -14.70 -5.61
N THR A 28 -18.43 -14.09 -6.79
CA THR A 28 -17.27 -14.04 -7.67
C THR A 28 -17.10 -12.65 -8.25
N ASP A 29 -15.86 -12.28 -8.47
CA ASP A 29 -15.32 -11.13 -9.21
C ASP A 29 -15.38 -11.30 -10.75
N GLN A 30 -15.79 -12.47 -11.26
CA GLN A 30 -15.82 -12.80 -12.70
C GLN A 30 -16.91 -12.07 -13.50
N TYR A 31 -17.75 -11.25 -12.87
CA TYR A 31 -18.71 -10.41 -13.59
C TYR A 31 -17.95 -9.38 -14.45
N VAL A 32 -18.52 -9.05 -15.61
CA VAL A 32 -17.93 -8.15 -16.59
C VAL A 32 -18.69 -6.83 -16.57
N LEU A 33 -17.99 -5.71 -16.79
CA LEU A 33 -18.61 -4.42 -17.06
C LEU A 33 -18.46 -4.16 -18.55
N GLU A 34 -19.56 -4.27 -19.28
CA GLU A 34 -19.61 -3.94 -20.70
C GLU A 34 -19.89 -2.45 -20.86
N GLU A 35 -19.03 -1.73 -21.57
CA GLU A 35 -19.29 -0.32 -21.88
C GLU A 35 -20.49 -0.22 -22.83
N LYS A 36 -21.42 0.66 -22.48
CA LYS A 36 -22.47 1.11 -23.37
C LYS A 36 -22.28 2.58 -23.69
N GLU A 37 -22.25 2.87 -24.97
CA GLU A 37 -22.21 4.23 -25.51
C GLU A 37 -23.59 4.61 -26.07
N GLU A 38 -24.08 5.79 -25.71
CA GLU A 38 -25.25 6.42 -26.32
C GLU A 38 -24.89 7.82 -26.81
N VAL A 39 -25.19 8.11 -28.08
CA VAL A 39 -25.00 9.44 -28.67
C VAL A 39 -26.36 10.13 -28.76
N ILE A 40 -26.44 11.35 -28.24
CA ILE A 40 -27.64 12.19 -28.30
C ILE A 40 -27.28 13.44 -29.11
N SER A 41 -27.72 13.46 -30.36
CA SER A 41 -27.50 14.59 -31.26
C SER A 41 -28.58 15.67 -31.06
N SER A 42 -28.14 16.94 -31.07
CA SER A 42 -28.95 18.11 -31.39
C SER A 42 -28.66 18.55 -32.84
N ASP A 43 -29.25 19.66 -33.29
CA ASP A 43 -29.10 20.11 -34.69
C ASP A 43 -27.64 20.46 -35.05
N GLU A 44 -26.81 20.89 -34.09
CA GLU A 44 -25.41 21.28 -34.33
C GLU A 44 -24.37 20.61 -33.40
N PHE A 45 -24.79 19.95 -32.31
CA PHE A 45 -23.88 19.38 -31.32
C PHE A 45 -24.29 17.97 -30.89
N GLU A 46 -23.35 17.23 -30.29
CA GLU A 46 -23.59 15.88 -29.79
C GLU A 46 -23.21 15.77 -28.32
N SER A 47 -23.96 14.94 -27.59
CA SER A 47 -23.66 14.52 -26.22
C SER A 47 -23.33 13.03 -26.24
N ILE A 48 -22.18 12.64 -25.69
CA ILE A 48 -21.73 11.23 -25.68
C ILE A 48 -21.80 10.69 -24.26
N LEU A 49 -22.63 9.66 -24.06
CA LEU A 49 -22.82 9.06 -22.74
C LEU A 49 -22.25 7.63 -22.75
N ARG A 50 -21.10 7.44 -22.11
CA ARG A 50 -20.44 6.15 -21.87
C ARG A 50 -20.62 5.73 -20.42
N TYR A 51 -21.13 4.52 -20.23
CA TYR A 51 -21.40 4.00 -18.88
C TYR A 51 -21.39 2.47 -18.86
N PRO A 52 -21.12 1.84 -17.70
CA PRO A 52 -21.01 0.39 -17.63
C PRO A 52 -22.36 -0.29 -17.50
N VAL A 53 -22.47 -1.48 -18.08
CA VAL A 53 -23.53 -2.45 -17.81
C VAL A 53 -22.89 -3.70 -17.19
N VAL A 54 -23.29 -4.02 -15.97
CA VAL A 54 -22.79 -5.16 -15.22
C VAL A 54 -23.45 -6.44 -15.71
N THR A 55 -22.66 -7.45 -16.07
CA THR A 55 -23.14 -8.75 -16.54
C THR A 55 -22.38 -9.89 -15.86
N GLY A 56 -23.02 -11.04 -15.68
CA GLY A 56 -22.37 -12.23 -15.11
C GLY A 56 -22.28 -12.27 -13.59
N LEU A 57 -23.04 -11.44 -12.87
CA LEU A 57 -23.21 -11.60 -11.43
C LEU A 57 -23.99 -12.87 -11.10
N VAL A 58 -23.63 -13.48 -9.97
CA VAL A 58 -24.22 -14.72 -9.46
C VAL A 58 -25.72 -14.55 -9.18
N ASP A 59 -26.11 -13.44 -8.54
CA ASP A 59 -27.51 -13.10 -8.31
C ASP A 59 -28.00 -12.11 -9.37
N LYS A 60 -28.88 -12.59 -10.25
CA LYS A 60 -29.46 -11.78 -11.33
C LYS A 60 -30.36 -10.65 -10.84
N LYS A 61 -30.95 -10.75 -9.64
CA LYS A 61 -31.72 -9.63 -9.07
C LYS A 61 -30.80 -8.51 -8.60
N VAL A 62 -29.64 -8.85 -8.07
CA VAL A 62 -28.61 -7.87 -7.71
C VAL A 62 -28.06 -7.20 -8.98
N GLU A 63 -27.78 -7.98 -10.02
CA GLU A 63 -27.38 -7.47 -11.34
C GLU A 63 -28.38 -6.47 -11.91
N GLU A 64 -29.66 -6.85 -11.98
CA GLU A 64 -30.74 -5.98 -12.47
C GLU A 64 -30.86 -4.69 -11.66
N LYS A 65 -30.67 -4.76 -10.34
CA LYS A 65 -30.77 -3.60 -9.46
C LYS A 65 -29.61 -2.62 -9.63
N ILE A 66 -28.37 -3.12 -9.73
CA ILE A 66 -27.19 -2.29 -9.98
C ILE A 66 -27.32 -1.59 -11.33
N ASN A 67 -27.63 -2.36 -12.38
CA ASN A 67 -27.85 -1.82 -13.72
C ASN A 67 -29.03 -0.84 -13.76
N GLY A 68 -30.10 -1.10 -13.02
CA GLY A 68 -31.23 -0.18 -12.88
C GLY A 68 -30.82 1.15 -12.22
N THR A 69 -29.95 1.10 -11.21
CA THR A 69 -29.44 2.29 -10.52
C THR A 69 -28.54 3.14 -11.44
N ILE A 70 -27.62 2.50 -12.17
CA ILE A 70 -26.77 3.18 -13.17
C ILE A 70 -27.66 3.78 -14.26
N LYS A 71 -28.57 2.98 -14.82
CA LYS A 71 -29.49 3.43 -15.88
C LYS A 71 -30.34 4.61 -15.45
N GLU A 72 -30.89 4.61 -14.24
CA GLU A 72 -31.70 5.73 -13.74
C GLU A 72 -30.87 7.02 -13.64
N ARG A 73 -29.59 6.93 -13.26
CA ARG A 73 -28.70 8.10 -13.25
C ARG A 73 -28.47 8.63 -14.67
N ILE A 74 -28.18 7.75 -15.62
CA ILE A 74 -28.00 8.09 -17.03
C ILE A 74 -29.27 8.70 -17.61
N ASP A 75 -30.45 8.13 -17.34
CA ASP A 75 -31.73 8.69 -17.78
C ASP A 75 -32.01 10.06 -17.13
N GLY A 76 -31.53 10.29 -15.92
CA GLY A 76 -31.52 11.60 -15.27
C GLY A 76 -30.77 12.66 -16.06
N PHE A 77 -29.58 12.33 -16.58
CA PHE A 77 -28.83 13.24 -17.44
C PHE A 77 -29.56 13.54 -18.75
N LYS A 78 -30.15 12.52 -19.38
CA LYS A 78 -30.96 12.70 -20.59
C LYS A 78 -32.14 13.64 -20.36
N ARG A 79 -32.84 13.50 -19.23
CA ARG A 79 -33.92 14.43 -18.84
C ARG A 79 -33.39 15.85 -18.62
N GLY A 80 -32.18 15.99 -18.06
CA GLY A 80 -31.49 17.28 -17.95
C GLY A 80 -31.28 17.96 -19.29
N LEU A 81 -30.73 17.22 -20.27
CA LEU A 81 -30.57 17.70 -21.65
C LEU A 81 -31.90 18.13 -22.29
N GLU A 82 -32.97 17.35 -22.11
CA GLU A 82 -34.31 17.72 -22.62
C GLU A 82 -34.90 18.96 -21.94
N ASN A 83 -34.53 19.24 -20.68
CA ASN A 83 -34.90 20.46 -20.00
C ASN A 83 -34.10 21.66 -20.51
N PHE A 84 -32.80 21.49 -20.81
CA PHE A 84 -31.97 22.55 -21.39
C PHE A 84 -32.51 23.02 -22.74
N LYS A 85 -33.03 22.12 -23.58
CA LYS A 85 -33.71 22.47 -24.85
C LYS A 85 -34.90 23.41 -24.68
N GLN A 86 -35.51 23.48 -23.50
CA GLN A 86 -36.65 24.36 -23.22
C GLN A 86 -36.22 25.75 -22.73
N ILE A 87 -34.94 25.95 -22.45
CA ILE A 87 -34.36 27.20 -21.96
C ILE A 87 -33.54 27.81 -23.11
N PRO A 88 -33.95 28.96 -23.68
CA PRO A 88 -33.29 29.54 -24.85
C PRO A 88 -31.76 29.72 -24.69
N GLU A 89 -31.29 30.07 -23.49
CA GLU A 89 -29.88 30.29 -23.21
C GLU A 89 -29.08 28.99 -23.00
N MET A 90 -29.73 27.84 -22.89
CA MET A 90 -29.09 26.54 -22.62
C MET A 90 -29.41 25.49 -23.71
N GLN A 91 -30.19 25.85 -24.73
CA GLN A 91 -30.68 24.92 -25.75
C GLN A 91 -29.57 24.15 -26.47
N ASP A 92 -28.38 24.76 -26.56
CA ASP A 92 -27.20 24.20 -27.23
C ASP A 92 -26.23 23.50 -26.27
N ASN A 93 -26.54 23.47 -24.96
CA ASN A 93 -25.68 22.81 -23.98
C ASN A 93 -25.62 21.31 -24.25
N THR A 94 -24.40 20.76 -24.16
CA THR A 94 -24.16 19.31 -24.31
C THR A 94 -23.57 18.74 -23.04
N LEU A 95 -23.60 17.42 -22.94
CA LEU A 95 -23.07 16.68 -21.81
C LEU A 95 -22.27 15.49 -22.31
N ASP A 96 -21.02 15.37 -21.85
CA ASP A 96 -20.25 14.15 -22.01
C ASP A 96 -20.21 13.41 -20.67
N VAL A 97 -20.50 12.12 -20.71
CA VAL A 97 -20.46 11.25 -19.54
C VAL A 97 -19.48 10.12 -19.81
N THR A 98 -18.52 9.97 -18.92
CA THR A 98 -17.58 8.84 -18.91
C THR A 98 -17.62 8.17 -17.54
N TYR A 99 -16.96 7.03 -17.43
CA TYR A 99 -16.82 6.34 -16.16
C TYR A 99 -15.45 5.70 -16.03
N GLU A 100 -15.05 5.54 -14.77
CA GLU A 100 -13.87 4.79 -14.36
C GLU A 100 -14.30 3.77 -13.30
N VAL A 101 -13.78 2.55 -13.40
CA VAL A 101 -13.99 1.52 -12.36
C VAL A 101 -12.86 1.67 -11.35
N GLY A 102 -13.13 2.38 -10.25
CA GLY A 102 -12.12 2.62 -9.21
C GLY A 102 -11.85 1.38 -8.35
N TYR A 103 -12.85 0.54 -8.10
CA TYR A 103 -12.69 -0.64 -7.25
C TYR A 103 -13.63 -1.76 -7.66
N ARG A 104 -13.12 -2.98 -7.76
CA ARG A 104 -13.88 -4.15 -8.23
C ARG A 104 -13.47 -5.39 -7.46
N THR A 105 -14.39 -5.98 -6.73
CA THR A 105 -14.19 -7.25 -6.02
C THR A 105 -15.42 -8.13 -6.15
N LYS A 106 -15.41 -9.33 -5.56
CA LYS A 106 -16.62 -10.15 -5.43
C LYS A 106 -17.68 -9.56 -4.49
N GLU A 107 -17.33 -8.59 -3.63
CA GLU A 107 -18.25 -7.99 -2.66
C GLU A 107 -18.63 -6.54 -2.96
N ILE A 108 -17.74 -5.77 -3.61
CA ILE A 108 -17.93 -4.33 -3.83
C ILE A 108 -17.59 -3.97 -5.28
N LEU A 109 -18.40 -3.10 -5.85
CA LEU A 109 -18.09 -2.42 -7.10
C LEU A 109 -18.18 -0.90 -6.89
N SER A 110 -17.08 -0.18 -7.07
CA SER A 110 -17.04 1.28 -7.06
C SER A 110 -16.80 1.81 -8.46
N ILE A 111 -17.68 2.71 -8.89
CA ILE A 111 -17.62 3.40 -10.18
C ILE A 111 -17.59 4.89 -9.93
N LYS A 112 -16.60 5.56 -10.52
CA LYS A 112 -16.57 7.01 -10.69
C LYS A 112 -17.27 7.34 -12.00
N ILE A 113 -18.29 8.19 -11.95
CA ILE A 113 -18.93 8.74 -13.16
C ILE A 113 -18.48 10.19 -13.27
N GLU A 114 -17.84 10.51 -14.39
CA GLU A 114 -17.46 11.87 -14.71
C GLU A 114 -18.46 12.47 -15.69
N VAL A 115 -18.82 13.72 -15.44
CA VAL A 115 -19.82 14.44 -16.21
C VAL A 115 -19.23 15.80 -16.57
N ILE A 116 -19.05 16.04 -17.85
CA ILE A 116 -18.61 17.33 -18.38
C ILE A 116 -19.82 17.98 -19.05
N SER A 117 -20.33 19.04 -18.42
CA SER A 117 -21.45 19.83 -18.93
C SER A 117 -20.92 21.05 -19.68
N HIS A 118 -21.07 21.05 -21.00
CA HIS A 118 -20.65 22.15 -21.86
C HIS A 118 -21.74 23.23 -21.93
N MET A 119 -21.55 24.32 -21.19
CA MET A 119 -22.44 25.47 -21.19
C MET A 119 -22.11 26.40 -22.37
N ARG A 120 -22.52 26.01 -23.57
CA ARG A 120 -22.09 26.63 -24.84
C ARG A 120 -22.33 28.14 -24.93
N SER A 121 -23.49 28.62 -24.49
CA SER A 121 -23.82 30.06 -24.51
C SER A 121 -22.92 30.90 -23.61
N PHE A 122 -22.30 30.28 -22.60
CA PHE A 122 -21.38 30.92 -21.67
C PHE A 122 -19.91 30.63 -21.99
N GLY A 123 -19.64 29.62 -22.82
CA GLY A 123 -18.28 29.19 -23.17
C GLY A 123 -17.54 28.57 -21.99
N VAL A 124 -18.26 27.91 -21.07
CA VAL A 124 -17.71 27.32 -19.84
C VAL A 124 -18.07 25.85 -19.79
N ASP A 125 -17.15 25.03 -19.30
CA ASP A 125 -17.37 23.62 -19.00
C ASP A 125 -17.46 23.43 -17.48
N ASP A 126 -18.41 22.62 -17.04
CA ASP A 126 -18.61 22.26 -15.64
C ASP A 126 -18.36 20.77 -15.45
N HIS A 127 -17.43 20.43 -14.56
CA HIS A 127 -16.97 19.06 -14.33
C HIS A 127 -17.51 18.57 -12.99
N VAL A 128 -18.29 17.49 -13.05
CA VAL A 128 -18.91 16.90 -11.86
C VAL A 128 -18.53 15.43 -11.77
N VAL A 129 -17.97 15.04 -10.63
CA VAL A 129 -17.69 13.65 -10.27
C VAL A 129 -18.82 13.08 -9.41
N ILE A 130 -19.19 11.83 -9.68
CA ILE A 130 -20.19 11.10 -8.90
C ILE A 130 -19.65 9.72 -8.57
N GLY A 131 -19.51 9.45 -7.28
CA GLY A 131 -19.20 8.11 -6.79
C GLY A 131 -20.44 7.21 -6.70
N LYS A 132 -20.30 5.97 -7.18
CA LYS A 132 -21.28 4.89 -7.01
C LYS A 132 -20.60 3.64 -6.47
N ASN A 133 -20.74 3.43 -5.16
CA ASN A 133 -20.18 2.29 -4.44
C ASN A 133 -21.31 1.27 -4.18
N PHE A 134 -21.24 0.08 -4.76
CA PHE A 134 -22.29 -0.95 -4.67
C PHE A 134 -21.84 -2.12 -3.80
N ASP A 135 -22.73 -2.60 -2.93
CA ASP A 135 -22.62 -3.91 -2.30
C ASP A 135 -23.17 -4.99 -3.24
N LEU A 136 -22.31 -5.90 -3.70
CA LEU A 136 -22.67 -6.97 -4.64
C LEU A 136 -23.43 -8.13 -4.00
N LYS A 137 -23.67 -8.11 -2.68
CA LYS A 137 -24.61 -9.01 -2.00
C LYS A 137 -26.04 -8.54 -2.11
N THR A 138 -26.26 -7.22 -2.09
CA THR A 138 -27.59 -6.61 -1.92
C THR A 138 -28.02 -5.73 -3.10
N GLY A 139 -27.06 -5.30 -3.91
CA GLY A 139 -27.21 -4.31 -4.98
C GLY A 139 -27.50 -2.90 -4.46
N GLU A 140 -27.32 -2.64 -3.16
CA GLU A 140 -27.52 -1.32 -2.57
C GLU A 140 -26.26 -0.45 -2.69
N LEU A 141 -26.45 0.87 -2.62
CA LEU A 141 -25.34 1.80 -2.53
C LEU A 141 -24.77 1.82 -1.10
N LEU A 142 -23.45 1.68 -1.01
CA LEU A 142 -22.68 1.82 0.22
C LEU A 142 -22.46 3.30 0.53
N SER A 143 -22.73 3.65 1.78
CA SER A 143 -22.31 4.93 2.37
C SER A 143 -21.05 4.75 3.22
N LEU A 144 -20.42 5.85 3.64
CA LEU A 144 -19.21 5.80 4.48
C LEU A 144 -19.43 4.98 5.75
N LYS A 145 -20.59 5.09 6.39
CA LYS A 145 -20.94 4.34 7.60
C LYS A 145 -21.02 2.82 7.37
N ASP A 146 -21.17 2.37 6.12
CA ASP A 146 -21.24 0.94 5.77
C ASP A 146 -19.84 0.35 5.60
N ILE A 147 -18.84 1.20 5.35
CA ILE A 147 -17.43 0.86 5.12
C ILE A 147 -16.58 1.12 6.38
N LEU A 148 -16.88 2.19 7.11
CA LEU A 148 -16.11 2.70 8.25
C LEU A 148 -16.86 2.49 9.58
N LYS A 149 -16.11 2.34 10.67
CA LYS A 149 -16.57 2.12 12.05
C LYS A 149 -15.97 3.16 13.00
N GLY A 150 -16.52 3.21 14.21
CA GLY A 150 -16.04 4.11 15.25
C GLY A 150 -16.31 5.57 14.92
N ASN A 151 -15.43 6.46 15.37
CA ASN A 151 -15.56 7.89 15.16
C ASN A 151 -14.95 8.36 13.83
N TYR A 152 -15.26 7.64 12.75
CA TYR A 152 -14.59 7.82 11.46
C TYR A 152 -14.71 9.24 10.88
N LYS A 153 -15.77 9.99 11.22
CA LYS A 153 -15.97 11.35 10.69
C LYS A 153 -14.85 12.29 11.14
N GLU A 154 -14.56 12.33 12.44
CA GLU A 154 -13.49 13.18 12.99
C GLU A 154 -12.11 12.81 12.43
N GLU A 155 -11.84 11.52 12.24
CA GLU A 155 -10.56 11.02 11.72
C GLU A 155 -10.37 11.34 10.23
N ILE A 156 -11.43 11.17 9.44
CA ILE A 156 -11.41 11.56 8.01
C ILE A 156 -11.32 13.08 7.90
N ASP A 157 -12.04 13.83 8.73
CA ASP A 157 -11.99 15.30 8.72
C ASP A 157 -10.58 15.80 9.01
N ALA A 158 -9.93 15.26 10.04
CA ALA A 158 -8.54 15.61 10.38
C ALA A 158 -7.56 15.30 9.22
N LYS A 159 -7.73 14.18 8.53
CA LYS A 159 -6.90 13.82 7.37
C LYS A 159 -7.14 14.73 6.18
N LEU A 160 -8.40 15.05 5.88
CA LEU A 160 -8.74 15.98 4.80
C LEU A 160 -8.25 17.38 5.10
N GLU A 161 -8.33 17.87 6.35
CA GLU A 161 -7.75 19.16 6.74
C GLU A 161 -6.25 19.25 6.41
N VAL A 162 -5.49 18.18 6.68
CA VAL A 162 -4.08 18.09 6.30
C VAL A 162 -3.95 18.14 4.77
N LYS A 163 -4.71 17.33 4.04
CA LYS A 163 -4.68 17.33 2.55
C LYS A 163 -5.03 18.69 1.95
N PHE A 164 -6.00 19.42 2.50
CA PHE A 164 -6.31 20.78 2.08
C PHE A 164 -5.15 21.75 2.35
N SER A 165 -4.40 21.58 3.44
CA SER A 165 -3.24 22.42 3.76
C SER A 165 -2.00 22.15 2.89
N GLU A 166 -1.94 20.97 2.27
CA GLU A 166 -0.84 20.53 1.38
C GLU A 166 -1.07 20.94 -0.09
N LEU A 167 -2.23 21.52 -0.42
CA LEU A 167 -2.53 21.98 -1.78
C LEU A 167 -1.60 23.14 -2.18
N ASP A 168 -1.00 23.05 -3.38
CA ASP A 168 -0.16 24.11 -3.96
C ASP A 168 -1.00 25.25 -4.59
N VAL A 169 -2.19 25.51 -4.03
CA VAL A 169 -3.14 26.54 -4.47
C VAL A 169 -3.78 27.23 -3.27
N GLU A 170 -4.22 28.48 -3.46
CA GLU A 170 -4.84 29.24 -2.38
C GLU A 170 -6.23 28.68 -2.05
N VAL A 171 -6.37 28.14 -0.84
CA VAL A 171 -7.67 27.68 -0.31
C VAL A 171 -8.51 28.87 0.13
N THR A 172 -9.64 29.07 -0.56
CA THR A 172 -10.50 30.26 -0.43
C THR A 172 -11.61 30.09 0.60
N LYS A 173 -11.92 28.83 0.97
CA LYS A 173 -12.89 28.47 2.00
C LYS A 173 -12.30 27.41 2.93
N GLN A 174 -12.45 27.60 4.24
CA GLN A 174 -12.05 26.58 5.21
C GLN A 174 -12.87 25.29 5.03
N PHE A 175 -12.22 24.14 5.09
CA PHE A 175 -12.87 22.85 5.10
C PHE A 175 -13.85 22.73 6.29
N GLU A 176 -15.10 22.32 6.01
CA GLU A 176 -16.20 22.32 6.99
C GLU A 176 -16.50 20.92 7.57
N GLY A 177 -15.70 19.92 7.18
CA GLY A 177 -15.93 18.51 7.51
C GLY A 177 -16.80 17.79 6.49
N ILE A 178 -16.73 16.46 6.50
CA ILE A 178 -17.57 15.59 5.68
C ILE A 178 -18.99 15.52 6.25
N ASN A 179 -19.96 15.34 5.35
CA ASN A 179 -21.35 15.15 5.67
C ASN A 179 -21.93 13.95 4.91
N ASP A 180 -23.22 13.70 5.08
CA ASP A 180 -23.87 12.52 4.49
C ASP A 180 -24.04 12.64 2.96
N GLU A 181 -23.84 13.83 2.39
CA GLU A 181 -23.88 14.14 0.95
C GLU A 181 -22.48 14.20 0.33
N THR A 182 -21.39 14.14 1.13
CA THR A 182 -20.02 14.16 0.62
C THR A 182 -19.82 13.02 -0.38
N VAL A 183 -19.43 13.40 -1.60
CA VAL A 183 -19.19 12.46 -2.68
C VAL A 183 -17.88 11.73 -2.40
N PHE A 184 -17.93 10.40 -2.45
CA PHE A 184 -16.74 9.58 -2.36
C PHE A 184 -16.86 8.36 -3.28
N TYR A 185 -15.72 7.86 -3.72
CA TYR A 185 -15.60 6.56 -4.36
C TYR A 185 -14.38 5.84 -3.83
N ILE A 186 -14.26 4.57 -4.21
CA ILE A 186 -13.14 3.72 -3.81
C ILE A 186 -12.27 3.57 -5.04
N LYS A 187 -10.98 3.87 -4.91
CA LYS A 187 -10.01 3.74 -5.99
C LYS A 187 -8.77 3.05 -5.46
N ASP A 188 -8.35 1.97 -6.11
CA ASP A 188 -7.15 1.23 -5.75
C ASP A 188 -7.13 0.87 -4.24
N ASN A 189 -6.22 1.49 -3.48
CA ASN A 189 -6.06 1.31 -2.04
C ASN A 189 -6.48 2.55 -1.22
N ALA A 190 -7.39 3.37 -1.72
CA ALA A 190 -7.81 4.61 -1.07
C ALA A 190 -9.33 4.86 -1.14
N LEU A 191 -9.81 5.66 -0.20
CA LEU A 191 -11.07 6.39 -0.35
C LEU A 191 -10.76 7.74 -0.98
N VAL A 192 -11.43 8.04 -2.10
CA VAL A 192 -11.30 9.32 -2.80
C VAL A 192 -12.52 10.17 -2.49
N PHE A 193 -12.29 11.36 -1.93
CA PHE A 193 -13.33 12.32 -1.60
C PHE A 193 -13.34 13.46 -2.61
N CYS A 194 -14.53 13.81 -3.12
CA CYS A 194 -14.67 14.81 -4.17
C CYS A 194 -15.32 16.08 -3.64
N PHE A 195 -14.70 17.22 -3.91
CA PHE A 195 -15.15 18.55 -3.49
C PHE A 195 -15.24 19.50 -4.69
N SER A 196 -16.09 20.51 -4.55
CA SER A 196 -16.23 21.57 -5.55
C SER A 196 -14.96 22.43 -5.59
N ALA A 197 -14.18 22.38 -6.68
CA ALA A 197 -12.95 23.16 -6.79
C ALA A 197 -13.25 24.67 -6.77
N VAL A 198 -14.35 25.10 -7.40
CA VAL A 198 -14.76 26.50 -7.40
C VAL A 198 -15.10 27.01 -5.99
N GLU A 199 -15.59 26.13 -5.11
CA GLU A 199 -15.95 26.51 -3.74
C GLU A 199 -14.72 26.64 -2.84
N TYR A 200 -13.75 25.74 -2.98
CA TYR A 200 -12.61 25.63 -2.05
C TYR A 200 -11.34 26.30 -2.55
N ILE A 201 -11.12 26.40 -3.86
CA ILE A 201 -9.88 26.92 -4.46
C ILE A 201 -10.14 27.89 -5.62
N ASN A 202 -11.39 28.32 -5.86
CA ASN A 202 -11.81 29.23 -6.95
C ASN A 202 -11.47 28.75 -8.37
N GLU A 203 -11.17 27.46 -8.56
CA GLU A 203 -10.93 26.89 -9.89
C GLU A 203 -12.26 26.51 -10.57
N ILE A 204 -12.48 27.02 -11.77
CA ILE A 204 -13.73 26.85 -12.52
C ILE A 204 -13.61 25.62 -13.42
N GLY A 205 -14.62 24.74 -13.39
CA GLY A 205 -14.68 23.60 -14.28
C GLY A 205 -13.82 22.42 -13.85
N GLU A 206 -13.40 22.37 -12.57
CA GLU A 206 -12.66 21.24 -12.01
C GLU A 206 -13.37 20.66 -10.78
N THR A 207 -13.06 19.40 -10.47
CA THR A 207 -13.41 18.76 -9.19
C THR A 207 -12.13 18.50 -8.42
N LEU A 208 -12.09 18.90 -7.15
CA LEU A 208 -10.99 18.60 -6.26
C LEU A 208 -11.17 17.18 -5.70
N GLU A 209 -10.24 16.29 -6.00
CA GLU A 209 -10.25 14.90 -5.52
C GLU A 209 -9.10 14.70 -4.52
N LEU A 210 -9.45 14.31 -3.29
CA LEU A 210 -8.49 14.08 -2.21
C LEU A 210 -8.52 12.61 -1.79
N GLU A 211 -7.36 11.96 -1.84
CA GLU A 211 -7.23 10.54 -1.52
C GLU A 211 -6.80 10.33 -0.07
N ILE A 212 -7.44 9.34 0.58
CA ILE A 212 -7.04 8.82 1.87
C ILE A 212 -6.73 7.32 1.73
N PRO A 213 -5.44 6.94 1.80
CA PRO A 213 -5.02 5.53 1.74
C PRO A 213 -5.66 4.67 2.83
N PHE A 214 -5.95 3.40 2.53
CA PHE A 214 -6.50 2.44 3.49
C PHE A 214 -5.55 2.15 4.65
N SER A 215 -4.24 2.20 4.41
CA SER A 215 -3.21 2.06 5.45
C SER A 215 -3.42 3.08 6.57
N GLU A 216 -3.77 4.31 6.20
CA GLU A 216 -4.03 5.42 7.12
C GLU A 216 -5.34 5.32 7.91
N ILE A 217 -6.31 4.53 7.42
CA ILE A 217 -7.64 4.39 8.04
C ILE A 217 -7.96 2.95 8.44
N SER A 218 -6.96 2.07 8.44
CA SER A 218 -7.09 0.63 8.72
C SER A 218 -7.80 0.35 10.06
N GLY A 219 -7.51 1.15 11.10
CA GLY A 219 -8.16 1.08 12.41
C GLY A 219 -9.67 1.33 12.38
N PHE A 220 -10.15 2.08 11.38
CA PHE A 220 -11.55 2.49 11.23
C PHE A 220 -12.28 1.76 10.10
N LEU A 221 -11.62 0.88 9.35
CA LEU A 221 -12.30 0.02 8.37
C LEU A 221 -13.11 -1.07 9.09
N LYS A 222 -14.35 -1.32 8.63
CA LYS A 222 -15.17 -2.43 9.13
C LYS A 222 -14.63 -3.79 8.72
N LYS A 223 -13.99 -3.85 7.55
CA LYS A 223 -13.33 -5.01 6.98
C LYS A 223 -12.11 -4.54 6.20
N PRO A 224 -11.05 -5.34 6.09
CA PRO A 224 -9.99 -5.09 5.14
C PRO A 224 -10.59 -4.93 3.73
N LEU A 225 -10.38 -3.78 3.10
CA LEU A 225 -10.68 -3.55 1.70
C LEU A 225 -9.39 -3.83 0.93
N ALA A 226 -9.29 -4.99 0.27
CA ALA A 226 -8.17 -5.35 -0.60
C ALA A 226 -8.65 -5.45 -2.05
N PHE A 227 -7.87 -4.91 -2.97
CA PHE A 227 -8.17 -4.91 -4.41
C PHE A 227 -8.26 -6.35 -4.96
N GLU A 228 -9.41 -6.74 -5.53
CA GLU A 228 -9.59 -8.02 -6.27
C GLU A 228 -9.87 -7.76 -7.78
N GLY A 229 -9.64 -6.55 -8.29
CA GLY A 229 -10.07 -6.14 -9.63
C GLY A 229 -8.93 -6.10 -10.63
N ASP A 230 -8.95 -6.97 -11.65
CA ASP A 230 -7.88 -7.09 -12.68
C ASP A 230 -6.56 -7.70 -12.19
N THR A 231 -6.68 -8.68 -11.28
CA THR A 231 -5.58 -9.62 -11.04
C THR A 231 -5.51 -10.58 -12.23
N SER A 232 -4.36 -10.71 -12.89
CA SER A 232 -4.17 -11.75 -13.90
C SER A 232 -4.48 -13.12 -13.29
N PRO A 233 -4.76 -14.17 -14.08
CA PRO A 233 -4.93 -15.53 -13.54
C PRO A 233 -3.81 -15.93 -12.58
N GLU A 234 -2.59 -15.44 -12.80
CA GLU A 234 -1.42 -15.64 -11.95
C GLU A 234 -1.55 -14.91 -10.61
N LEU A 235 -1.91 -13.62 -10.58
CA LEU A 235 -2.11 -12.87 -9.32
C LEU A 235 -3.37 -13.33 -8.58
N LYS A 236 -4.40 -13.82 -9.29
CA LYS A 236 -5.56 -14.45 -8.67
C LYS A 236 -5.22 -15.81 -8.05
N ASN A 237 -4.39 -16.61 -8.72
CA ASN A 237 -3.89 -17.85 -8.17
C ASN A 237 -3.01 -17.57 -6.95
N TYR A 238 -2.17 -16.53 -6.98
CA TYR A 238 -1.40 -16.06 -5.83
C TYR A 238 -2.32 -15.66 -4.67
N ASN A 239 -3.27 -14.74 -4.87
CA ASN A 239 -4.21 -14.31 -3.83
C ASN A 239 -5.14 -15.42 -3.31
N THR A 240 -5.27 -16.53 -4.05
CA THR A 240 -6.00 -17.73 -3.60
C THR A 240 -5.10 -18.68 -2.83
N ALA A 241 -3.82 -18.78 -3.21
CA ALA A 241 -2.83 -19.65 -2.61
C ALA A 241 -2.22 -19.06 -1.33
N ILE A 242 -2.23 -17.72 -1.21
CA ILE A 242 -1.64 -16.97 -0.12
C ILE A 242 -2.76 -16.35 0.73
N ASP A 243 -2.75 -16.66 2.02
CA ASP A 243 -3.67 -16.16 3.04
C ASP A 243 -2.93 -15.68 4.30
N GLU A 244 -3.67 -15.25 5.32
CA GLU A 244 -3.09 -14.71 6.56
C GLU A 244 -2.23 -15.72 7.35
N GLU A 245 -2.37 -17.02 7.08
CA GLU A 245 -1.60 -18.10 7.72
C GLU A 245 -0.45 -18.60 6.83
N THR A 246 -0.32 -18.05 5.63
CA THR A 246 0.69 -18.47 4.68
C THR A 246 2.07 -17.99 5.12
N LYS A 247 2.95 -18.95 5.32
CA LYS A 247 4.34 -18.71 5.72
C LYS A 247 5.15 -18.12 4.56
N PRO A 248 6.19 -17.31 4.85
CA PRO A 248 7.08 -16.75 3.83
C PRO A 248 7.63 -17.79 2.85
N SER A 249 8.04 -18.97 3.32
CA SER A 249 8.56 -20.04 2.47
C SER A 249 7.54 -20.56 1.45
N GLY A 250 6.27 -20.65 1.84
CA GLY A 250 5.18 -21.01 0.93
C GLY A 250 4.91 -19.93 -0.12
N ALA A 251 4.94 -18.66 0.30
CA ALA A 251 4.78 -17.52 -0.60
C ALA A 251 5.91 -17.42 -1.62
N LEU A 252 7.16 -17.50 -1.17
CA LEU A 252 8.33 -17.43 -2.05
C LEU A 252 8.37 -18.60 -3.04
N PHE A 253 8.03 -19.82 -2.57
CA PHE A 253 7.90 -20.98 -3.46
C PHE A 253 6.85 -20.75 -4.56
N PHE A 254 5.68 -20.22 -4.21
CA PHE A 254 4.67 -19.91 -5.21
C PHE A 254 5.17 -18.87 -6.23
N ILE A 255 5.83 -17.81 -5.76
CA ILE A 255 6.40 -16.77 -6.62
C ILE A 255 7.38 -17.39 -7.62
N GLY A 256 8.33 -18.21 -7.13
CA GLY A 256 9.32 -18.88 -7.97
C GLY A 256 8.71 -19.71 -9.10
N GLU A 257 7.60 -20.40 -8.82
CA GLU A 257 6.92 -21.25 -9.80
C GLU A 257 6.06 -20.48 -10.81
N ASN A 258 5.60 -19.26 -10.48
CA ASN A 258 4.53 -18.59 -11.24
C ASN A 258 4.89 -17.22 -11.82
N ILE A 259 5.84 -16.50 -11.23
CA ILE A 259 6.11 -15.08 -11.57
C ILE A 259 6.51 -14.86 -13.03
N ARG A 260 7.11 -15.87 -13.69
CA ARG A 260 7.52 -15.78 -15.11
C ARG A 260 6.36 -15.59 -16.08
N ASN A 261 5.16 -16.00 -15.68
CA ASN A 261 3.95 -15.87 -16.49
C ASN A 261 3.12 -14.64 -16.09
N ALA A 262 3.50 -13.94 -15.03
CA ALA A 262 2.81 -12.77 -14.54
C ALA A 262 3.16 -11.53 -15.39
N SER A 263 2.25 -10.56 -15.45
CA SER A 263 2.60 -9.24 -15.99
C SER A 263 3.59 -8.54 -15.06
N GLN A 264 4.28 -7.51 -15.55
CA GLN A 264 5.21 -6.73 -14.71
C GLN A 264 4.50 -6.15 -13.48
N LYS A 265 3.27 -5.66 -13.65
CA LYS A 265 2.45 -5.13 -12.55
C LYS A 265 2.13 -6.23 -11.53
N ASP A 266 1.68 -7.40 -11.99
CA ASP A 266 1.33 -8.52 -11.10
C ASP A 266 2.55 -9.06 -10.36
N ALA A 267 3.69 -9.18 -11.05
CA ALA A 267 4.95 -9.61 -10.46
C ALA A 267 5.41 -8.64 -9.37
N THR A 268 5.33 -7.33 -9.62
CA THR A 268 5.57 -6.29 -8.59
C THR A 268 4.63 -6.48 -7.40
N THR A 269 3.33 -6.67 -7.62
CA THR A 269 2.36 -6.90 -6.54
C THR A 269 2.67 -8.16 -5.72
N MET A 270 3.07 -9.26 -6.37
CA MET A 270 3.45 -10.50 -5.67
C MET A 270 4.65 -10.28 -4.76
N ILE A 271 5.68 -9.56 -5.21
CA ILE A 271 6.89 -9.31 -4.41
C ILE A 271 6.62 -8.34 -3.25
N LEU A 272 5.86 -7.27 -3.49
CA LEU A 272 5.47 -6.35 -2.41
C LEU A 272 4.62 -7.06 -1.34
N SER A 273 3.67 -7.90 -1.77
CA SER A 273 2.89 -8.74 -0.85
C SER A 273 3.77 -9.72 -0.09
N PHE A 274 4.80 -10.29 -0.73
CA PHE A 274 5.75 -11.17 -0.07
C PHE A 274 6.56 -10.43 1.01
N GLU A 275 7.03 -9.21 0.76
CA GLU A 275 7.71 -8.40 1.79
C GLU A 275 6.80 -8.13 3.00
N GLU A 276 5.50 -7.87 2.79
CA GLU A 276 4.53 -7.70 3.90
C GLU A 276 4.37 -8.99 4.73
N ILE A 277 4.33 -10.14 4.06
CA ILE A 277 4.29 -11.45 4.72
C ILE A 277 5.59 -11.67 5.50
N GLN A 278 6.74 -11.31 4.92
CA GLN A 278 8.01 -11.41 5.61
C GLN A 278 8.03 -10.54 6.88
N GLU A 279 7.59 -9.30 6.79
CA GLU A 279 7.55 -8.37 7.94
C GLU A 279 6.71 -8.93 9.09
N LYS A 280 5.51 -9.47 8.78
CA LYS A 280 4.61 -10.07 9.77
C LYS A 280 5.26 -11.25 10.52
N TYR A 281 6.07 -12.04 9.82
CA TYR A 281 6.67 -13.26 10.37
C TYR A 281 8.01 -13.02 11.08
N ILE A 282 8.63 -11.83 10.98
CA ILE A 282 9.85 -11.50 11.73
C ILE A 282 9.63 -11.76 13.22
N GLY A 283 8.64 -11.10 13.83
CA GLY A 283 8.36 -11.25 15.26
C GLY A 283 8.00 -12.67 15.68
N VAL A 284 7.35 -13.45 14.80
CA VAL A 284 7.00 -14.84 15.07
C VAL A 284 8.25 -15.71 15.16
N TYR A 285 9.18 -15.57 14.21
CA TYR A 285 10.41 -16.34 14.22
C TYR A 285 11.38 -15.86 15.31
N GLU A 286 11.45 -14.55 15.57
CA GLU A 286 12.25 -14.00 16.67
C GLU A 286 11.79 -14.52 18.03
N GLU A 287 10.47 -14.59 18.28
CA GLU A 287 9.92 -15.16 19.53
C GLU A 287 10.31 -16.63 19.72
N ILE A 288 10.37 -17.41 18.64
CA ILE A 288 10.80 -18.80 18.71
C ILE A 288 12.32 -18.88 18.94
N LEU A 289 13.09 -18.05 18.23
CA LEU A 289 14.55 -18.07 18.30
C LEU A 289 15.07 -17.57 19.65
N ILE A 290 14.43 -16.58 20.29
CA ILE A 290 14.88 -16.01 21.57
C ILE A 290 14.70 -16.97 22.76
N ASP A 291 14.00 -18.10 22.58
CA ASP A 291 13.92 -19.13 23.61
C ASP A 291 15.31 -19.61 24.02
N ASN A 292 15.54 -19.72 25.33
CA ASN A 292 16.86 -20.04 25.88
C ASN A 292 17.39 -21.40 25.43
N GLU A 293 16.52 -22.41 25.28
CA GLU A 293 16.93 -23.73 24.82
C GLU A 293 17.31 -23.69 23.34
N VAL A 294 16.53 -22.95 22.53
CA VAL A 294 16.83 -22.74 21.10
C VAL A 294 18.15 -22.00 20.92
N GLN A 295 18.37 -20.87 21.61
CA GLN A 295 19.64 -20.15 21.59
C GLN A 295 20.81 -21.04 21.98
N GLN A 296 20.69 -21.80 23.07
CA GLN A 296 21.76 -22.70 23.52
C GLN A 296 22.11 -23.73 22.43
N LYS A 297 21.12 -24.37 21.81
CA LYS A 297 21.34 -25.33 20.72
C LYS A 297 22.02 -24.69 19.50
N LEU A 298 21.60 -23.48 19.13
CA LEU A 298 22.21 -22.73 18.04
C LEU A 298 23.69 -22.42 18.33
N PHE A 299 24.00 -21.94 19.53
CA PHE A 299 25.39 -21.68 19.94
C PHE A 299 26.24 -22.95 20.03
N GLU A 300 25.70 -24.04 20.58
CA GLU A 300 26.43 -25.31 20.66
C GLU A 300 26.79 -25.87 19.28
N PHE A 301 25.95 -25.64 18.27
CA PHE A 301 26.15 -26.20 16.94
C PHE A 301 26.91 -25.26 15.97
N PHE A 302 26.54 -23.97 15.94
CA PHE A 302 27.09 -22.97 15.01
C PHE A 302 28.22 -22.14 15.62
N GLY A 303 28.34 -22.09 16.95
CA GLY A 303 29.25 -21.15 17.62
C GLY A 303 28.76 -19.71 17.45
N ASP A 304 29.66 -18.78 17.12
CA ASP A 304 29.32 -17.37 17.00
C ASP A 304 28.78 -16.98 15.61
N THR A 305 28.89 -17.84 14.60
CA THR A 305 28.53 -17.51 13.21
C THR A 305 27.65 -18.59 12.63
N PHE A 306 26.45 -18.19 12.20
CA PHE A 306 25.52 -19.08 11.51
C PHE A 306 26.11 -19.53 10.17
N ASP A 307 26.02 -20.82 9.87
CA ASP A 307 26.45 -21.40 8.59
C ASP A 307 25.30 -22.20 7.98
N LYS A 308 24.67 -21.62 6.96
CA LYS A 308 23.50 -22.21 6.31
C LYS A 308 23.77 -23.59 5.72
N ASP A 309 24.99 -23.86 5.26
CA ASP A 309 25.33 -25.12 4.60
C ASP A 309 25.35 -26.30 5.60
N ARG A 310 25.56 -25.99 6.89
CA ARG A 310 25.59 -26.97 7.98
C ARG A 310 24.21 -27.28 8.59
N VAL A 311 23.15 -26.55 8.22
CA VAL A 311 21.79 -26.81 8.73
C VAL A 311 21.35 -28.26 8.47
N SER A 312 21.77 -28.81 7.33
CA SER A 312 21.47 -30.20 6.95
C SER A 312 22.07 -31.26 7.91
N GLU A 313 23.07 -30.90 8.70
CA GLU A 313 23.79 -31.79 9.62
C GLU A 313 23.20 -31.80 11.04
N LEU A 314 22.23 -30.94 11.35
CA LEU A 314 21.57 -30.88 12.66
C LEU A 314 20.83 -32.20 12.99
N GLU A 315 21.05 -32.71 14.20
CA GLU A 315 20.36 -33.90 14.72
C GLU A 315 18.94 -33.58 15.22
N ASP A 316 18.73 -32.37 15.76
CA ASP A 316 17.41 -31.91 16.22
C ASP A 316 16.53 -31.61 15.00
N ALA A 317 15.57 -32.50 14.75
CA ALA A 317 14.70 -32.44 13.58
C ALA A 317 13.78 -31.20 13.58
N ASP A 318 13.33 -30.76 14.75
CA ASP A 318 12.41 -29.62 14.87
C ASP A 318 13.17 -28.31 14.62
N LEU A 319 14.35 -28.15 15.24
CA LEU A 319 15.22 -26.99 14.99
C LEU A 319 15.69 -26.93 13.54
N LYS A 320 16.06 -28.07 12.97
CA LYS A 320 16.44 -28.16 11.55
C LYS A 320 15.29 -27.74 10.63
N SER A 321 14.06 -28.20 10.89
CA SER A 321 12.90 -27.82 10.09
C SER A 321 12.58 -26.33 10.22
N LEU A 322 12.71 -25.76 11.42
CA LEU A 322 12.53 -24.33 11.65
C LEU A 322 13.55 -23.48 10.86
N LEU A 323 14.84 -23.81 10.96
CA LEU A 323 15.89 -23.06 10.26
C LEU A 323 15.75 -23.16 8.75
N GLN A 324 15.38 -24.35 8.23
CA GLN A 324 15.12 -24.52 6.81
C GLN A 324 13.93 -23.66 6.36
N GLU A 325 12.84 -23.62 7.13
CA GLU A 325 11.68 -22.79 6.83
C GLU A 325 12.03 -21.29 6.80
N ILE A 326 12.85 -20.82 7.75
CA ILE A 326 13.34 -19.45 7.79
C ILE A 326 14.19 -19.13 6.55
N ILE A 327 15.14 -19.99 6.19
CA ILE A 327 16.00 -19.80 5.01
C ILE A 327 15.15 -19.82 3.72
N ASP A 328 14.27 -20.81 3.57
CA ASP A 328 13.39 -20.95 2.41
C ASP A 328 12.36 -19.80 2.34
N GLY A 329 12.11 -19.12 3.47
CA GLY A 329 11.29 -17.93 3.57
C GLY A 329 11.98 -16.63 3.18
N GLY A 330 13.23 -16.69 2.70
CA GLY A 330 13.98 -15.52 2.28
C GLY A 330 14.55 -14.69 3.42
N TYR A 331 14.85 -15.33 4.55
CA TYR A 331 15.56 -14.68 5.66
C TYR A 331 16.98 -15.22 5.80
N MET A 332 17.82 -14.40 6.43
CA MET A 332 19.14 -14.77 6.88
C MET A 332 19.16 -14.81 8.41
N VAL A 333 19.65 -15.92 8.97
CA VAL A 333 19.91 -16.02 10.41
C VAL A 333 21.26 -15.37 10.70
N VAL A 334 21.28 -14.42 11.64
CA VAL A 334 22.47 -13.68 12.03
C VAL A 334 22.67 -13.77 13.54
N ASN A 335 23.92 -13.62 13.99
CA ASN A 335 24.23 -13.46 15.41
C ASN A 335 24.51 -11.97 15.68
N ALA A 336 23.50 -11.28 16.23
CA ALA A 336 23.58 -9.88 16.62
C ALA A 336 23.95 -9.81 18.11
N GLU A 337 25.19 -9.41 18.40
CA GLU A 337 25.70 -9.18 19.76
C GLU A 337 25.52 -10.35 20.75
N GLY A 338 25.61 -11.59 20.26
CA GLY A 338 25.43 -12.79 21.10
C GLY A 338 23.99 -13.29 21.15
N LEU A 339 23.12 -12.81 20.26
CA LEU A 339 21.77 -13.30 20.07
C LEU A 339 21.58 -13.75 18.63
N PHE A 340 21.21 -15.01 18.41
CA PHE A 340 20.75 -15.45 17.09
C PHE A 340 19.37 -14.87 16.82
N THR A 341 19.26 -14.09 15.75
CA THR A 341 18.01 -13.52 15.24
C THR A 341 17.96 -13.65 13.71
N ILE A 342 16.92 -13.10 13.08
CA ILE A 342 16.75 -13.10 11.63
C ILE A 342 16.66 -11.69 11.06
N VAL A 343 17.06 -11.57 9.81
CA VAL A 343 16.84 -10.38 8.97
C VAL A 343 16.35 -10.83 7.60
N GLN A 344 15.66 -9.96 6.88
CA GLN A 344 15.28 -10.23 5.49
C GLN A 344 16.54 -10.37 4.62
N ASP A 345 16.56 -11.38 3.75
CA ASP A 345 17.63 -11.62 2.79
C ASP A 345 17.17 -11.30 1.37
N TYR A 346 17.35 -10.04 0.95
CA TYR A 346 16.89 -9.57 -0.35
C TYR A 346 17.62 -10.21 -1.54
N ARG A 347 18.71 -10.96 -1.31
CA ARG A 347 19.44 -11.66 -2.37
C ARG A 347 18.57 -12.70 -3.05
N VAL A 348 17.63 -13.30 -2.32
CA VAL A 348 16.69 -14.27 -2.90
C VAL A 348 15.73 -13.62 -3.89
N LEU A 349 15.56 -12.30 -3.84
CA LEU A 349 14.66 -11.55 -4.72
C LEU A 349 15.34 -11.05 -6.00
N GLU A 350 16.68 -11.09 -6.07
CA GLU A 350 17.43 -10.64 -7.26
C GLU A 350 17.08 -11.43 -8.53
N GLU A 351 16.70 -12.72 -8.39
CA GLU A 351 16.29 -13.53 -9.53
C GLU A 351 14.96 -13.08 -10.15
N TYR A 352 14.14 -12.35 -9.39
CA TYR A 352 12.83 -11.85 -9.82
C TYR A 352 12.88 -10.42 -10.34
N ALA A 353 13.97 -9.70 -10.08
CA ALA A 353 14.16 -8.30 -10.43
C ALA A 353 13.84 -7.98 -11.91
N GLY A 354 14.09 -8.92 -12.84
CA GLY A 354 13.77 -8.76 -14.27
C GLY A 354 12.27 -8.76 -14.62
N TYR A 355 11.39 -9.12 -13.68
CA TYR A 355 9.93 -9.12 -13.87
C TYR A 355 9.24 -7.91 -13.24
N LEU A 356 9.97 -7.04 -12.54
CA LEU A 356 9.39 -5.98 -11.70
C LEU A 356 9.44 -4.64 -12.40
N SER A 357 8.66 -3.68 -11.90
CA SER A 357 8.80 -2.27 -12.25
C SER A 357 10.20 -1.76 -11.91
N ASP A 358 10.65 -0.73 -12.63
CA ASP A 358 12.02 -0.24 -12.54
C ASP A 358 12.38 0.24 -11.11
N ASP A 359 11.44 0.89 -10.43
CA ASP A 359 11.58 1.36 -9.05
C ASP A 359 11.78 0.19 -8.08
N ILE A 360 10.89 -0.80 -8.09
CA ILE A 360 10.97 -1.94 -7.17
C ILE A 360 12.19 -2.82 -7.48
N ARG A 361 12.54 -2.98 -8.76
CA ARG A 361 13.76 -3.67 -9.17
C ARG A 361 14.99 -3.01 -8.54
N ASP A 362 15.12 -1.70 -8.68
CA ASP A 362 16.29 -0.97 -8.21
C ASP A 362 16.35 -0.93 -6.68
N TYR A 363 15.19 -0.83 -6.00
CA TYR A 363 15.08 -0.99 -4.55
C TYR A 363 15.57 -2.36 -4.08
N ILE A 364 15.15 -3.45 -4.72
CA ILE A 364 15.59 -4.81 -4.39
C ILE A 364 17.08 -4.98 -4.57
N TYR A 365 17.67 -4.44 -5.66
CA TYR A 365 19.12 -4.49 -5.83
C TYR A 365 19.86 -3.74 -4.74
N LEU A 366 19.34 -2.59 -4.32
CA LEU A 366 19.91 -1.81 -3.23
C LEU A 366 19.89 -2.61 -1.93
N LYS A 367 18.74 -3.16 -1.53
CA LYS A 367 18.62 -4.00 -0.32
C LYS A 367 19.42 -5.30 -0.42
N ALA A 368 19.50 -5.93 -1.59
CA ALA A 368 20.28 -7.15 -1.80
C ALA A 368 21.78 -6.91 -1.62
N GLU A 369 22.29 -5.73 -2.01
CA GLU A 369 23.67 -5.35 -1.70
C GLU A 369 23.90 -5.25 -0.19
N GLU A 370 22.93 -4.73 0.57
CA GLU A 370 23.02 -4.70 2.03
C GLU A 370 23.08 -6.09 2.64
N SER A 371 22.24 -7.01 2.17
CA SER A 371 22.25 -8.42 2.59
C SER A 371 23.58 -9.12 2.23
N LYS A 372 24.19 -8.80 1.07
CA LYS A 372 25.52 -9.32 0.69
C LYS A 372 26.62 -8.83 1.61
N ASP A 373 26.61 -7.53 1.91
CA ASP A 373 27.56 -6.95 2.86
C ASP A 373 27.39 -7.61 4.23
N LEU A 374 26.16 -7.79 4.70
CA LEU A 374 25.87 -8.41 6.00
C LEU A 374 26.29 -9.87 6.07
N GLU A 375 26.06 -10.69 5.03
CA GLU A 375 26.57 -12.08 4.99
C GLU A 375 28.11 -12.12 5.07
N SER A 376 28.78 -11.14 4.47
CA SER A 376 30.24 -11.07 4.47
C SER A 376 30.83 -10.63 5.83
N LEU A 377 30.00 -10.06 6.71
CA LEU A 377 30.43 -9.66 8.05
C LEU A 377 30.54 -10.89 8.95
N LYS A 378 31.67 -10.99 9.65
CA LYS A 378 31.80 -11.94 10.76
C LYS A 378 31.00 -11.44 11.96
N ALA A 379 30.66 -12.33 12.89
CA ALA A 379 30.01 -11.94 14.14
C ALA A 379 30.79 -10.82 14.86
N GLY A 380 30.10 -9.74 15.22
CA GLY A 380 30.71 -8.52 15.79
C GLY A 380 31.48 -7.65 14.79
N GLY A 381 31.41 -7.97 13.50
CA GLY A 381 31.95 -7.16 12.41
C GLY A 381 31.14 -5.89 12.20
N VAL A 382 31.83 -4.88 11.70
CA VAL A 382 31.28 -3.54 11.52
C VAL A 382 31.42 -3.13 10.06
N LEU A 383 30.39 -2.46 9.53
CA LEU A 383 30.42 -1.94 8.18
C LEU A 383 31.40 -0.75 8.08
N PRO A 384 32.35 -0.74 7.13
CA PRO A 384 33.28 0.38 6.96
C PRO A 384 32.57 1.69 6.57
N TRP A 385 33.11 2.84 6.98
CA TRP A 385 32.56 4.16 6.61
C TRP A 385 32.39 4.36 5.10
N ALA A 386 33.31 3.83 4.29
CA ALA A 386 33.21 3.88 2.83
C ALA A 386 31.92 3.24 2.30
N LYS A 387 31.47 2.14 2.92
CA LYS A 387 30.21 1.46 2.56
C LYS A 387 28.99 2.25 3.01
N ILE A 388 29.04 2.88 4.18
CA ILE A 388 27.97 3.76 4.67
C ILE A 388 27.78 4.97 3.73
N LYS A 389 28.88 5.62 3.31
CA LYS A 389 28.85 6.73 2.34
C LYS A 389 28.25 6.33 1.00
N ASP A 390 28.66 5.17 0.50
CA ASP A 390 28.13 4.64 -0.76
C ASP A 390 26.62 4.38 -0.68
N ARG A 391 26.12 3.84 0.43
CA ARG A 391 24.68 3.64 0.65
C ARG A 391 23.91 4.95 0.77
N LEU A 392 24.44 5.95 1.48
CA LEU A 392 23.82 7.28 1.58
C LEU A 392 23.51 7.86 0.19
N MET A 393 24.49 7.80 -0.72
CA MET A 393 24.28 8.27 -2.09
C MET A 393 23.28 7.40 -2.85
N LYS A 394 23.35 6.06 -2.73
CA LYS A 394 22.43 5.18 -3.43
C LYS A 394 20.96 5.38 -3.02
N TYR A 395 20.70 5.61 -1.74
CA TYR A 395 19.34 5.94 -1.28
C TYR A 395 18.90 7.34 -1.73
N GLU A 396 19.79 8.34 -1.71
CA GLU A 396 19.49 9.67 -2.24
C GLU A 396 19.15 9.60 -3.74
N ASP A 397 20.00 8.94 -4.53
CA ASP A 397 19.80 8.72 -5.96
C ASP A 397 18.48 7.95 -6.24
N TYR A 398 18.14 6.96 -5.41
CA TYR A 398 16.87 6.23 -5.51
C TYR A 398 15.67 7.16 -5.32
N MET A 399 15.68 7.97 -4.26
CA MET A 399 14.58 8.90 -3.95
C MET A 399 14.45 10.00 -5.02
N GLU A 400 15.57 10.49 -5.56
CA GLU A 400 15.56 11.46 -6.67
C GLU A 400 15.03 10.85 -7.97
N THR A 401 15.36 9.59 -8.23
CA THR A 401 14.95 8.89 -9.46
C THR A 401 13.49 8.44 -9.41
N TYR A 402 13.01 8.04 -8.23
CA TYR A 402 11.68 7.45 -8.03
C TYR A 402 10.89 8.11 -6.89
N PRO A 403 10.57 9.42 -6.98
CA PRO A 403 9.87 10.14 -5.93
C PRO A 403 8.44 9.64 -5.67
N ASP A 404 7.82 8.98 -6.66
CA ASP A 404 6.46 8.42 -6.56
C ASP A 404 6.46 6.91 -6.28
N SER A 405 7.61 6.31 -5.96
CA SER A 405 7.67 4.88 -5.63
C SER A 405 6.93 4.59 -4.34
N ILE A 406 6.25 3.44 -4.28
CA ILE A 406 5.66 2.92 -3.04
C ILE A 406 6.72 2.66 -1.94
N LYS A 407 8.01 2.60 -2.30
CA LYS A 407 9.15 2.42 -1.37
C LYS A 407 9.86 3.72 -1.01
N GLU A 408 9.36 4.88 -1.44
CA GLU A 408 10.00 6.18 -1.16
C GLU A 408 10.16 6.40 0.35
N TYR A 409 9.10 6.15 1.13
CA TYR A 409 9.10 6.35 2.58
C TYR A 409 10.13 5.43 3.28
N GLU A 410 10.16 4.15 2.92
CA GLU A 410 11.12 3.20 3.47
C GLU A 410 12.56 3.58 3.09
N ALA A 411 12.80 3.95 1.82
CA ALA A 411 14.10 4.41 1.35
C ALA A 411 14.56 5.67 2.10
N GLY A 412 13.67 6.63 2.31
CA GLY A 412 13.95 7.84 3.08
C GLY A 412 14.25 7.57 4.56
N ARG A 413 13.54 6.61 5.17
CA ARG A 413 13.84 6.17 6.54
C ARG A 413 15.22 5.53 6.65
N GLU A 414 15.59 4.66 5.71
CA GLU A 414 16.93 4.05 5.69
C GLU A 414 18.04 5.07 5.44
N HIS A 415 17.82 6.02 4.52
CA HIS A 415 18.71 7.15 4.29
C HIS A 415 18.96 7.95 5.58
N MET A 416 17.89 8.30 6.30
CA MET A 416 17.96 9.02 7.57
C MET A 416 18.65 8.20 8.66
N ASN A 417 18.41 6.89 8.73
CA ASN A 417 19.11 5.99 9.65
C ASN A 417 20.61 5.96 9.37
N LEU A 418 21.02 5.89 8.10
CA LEU A 418 22.43 5.96 7.71
C LEU A 418 23.06 7.30 8.07
N LEU A 419 22.34 8.41 7.88
CA LEU A 419 22.82 9.75 8.23
C LEU A 419 23.01 9.88 9.75
N HIS A 420 22.06 9.36 10.52
CA HIS A 420 22.19 9.26 11.98
C HIS A 420 23.40 8.42 12.38
N THR A 421 23.59 7.23 11.79
CA THR A 421 24.78 6.40 12.02
C THR A 421 26.07 7.17 11.69
N PHE A 422 26.07 7.96 10.63
CA PHE A 422 27.20 8.77 10.24
C PHE A 422 27.52 9.81 11.33
N PHE A 423 26.52 10.50 11.90
CA PHE A 423 26.72 11.54 12.91
C PHE A 423 26.99 11.06 14.33
N PHE A 424 26.41 9.93 14.73
CA PHE A 424 26.52 9.42 16.10
C PHE A 424 27.56 8.29 16.23
N GLY A 425 27.86 7.59 15.14
CA GLY A 425 28.59 6.33 15.17
C GLY A 425 27.80 5.23 15.89
N PHE A 426 28.51 4.19 16.30
CA PHE A 426 27.94 3.07 17.07
C PHE A 426 28.99 2.56 18.08
N ASN A 427 28.58 1.71 19.02
CA ASN A 427 29.41 1.30 20.16
C ASN A 427 30.81 0.78 19.77
N GLY A 428 30.94 0.11 18.62
CA GLY A 428 32.22 -0.39 18.09
C GLY A 428 33.09 0.65 17.38
N MET A 429 32.51 1.75 16.88
CA MET A 429 33.22 2.86 16.24
C MET A 429 32.48 4.18 16.57
N PRO A 430 32.71 4.76 17.76
CA PRO A 430 32.02 5.96 18.18
C PRO A 430 32.48 7.16 17.35
N ALA A 431 31.55 8.08 17.04
CA ALA A 431 31.90 9.30 16.30
C ALA A 431 32.85 10.21 17.10
N PHE A 432 32.78 10.17 18.43
CA PHE A 432 33.62 10.96 19.34
C PHE A 432 34.29 10.07 20.37
N ASP A 433 35.56 10.35 20.65
CA ASP A 433 36.31 9.70 21.72
C ASP A 433 35.72 10.05 23.10
N TYR A 434 35.37 9.05 23.89
CA TYR A 434 34.67 9.23 25.17
C TYR A 434 35.49 9.98 26.24
N ALA A 435 36.82 10.04 26.12
CA ALA A 435 37.67 10.68 27.11
C ALA A 435 38.00 12.14 26.75
N THR A 436 38.19 12.41 25.47
CA THR A 436 38.64 13.70 24.94
C THR A 436 37.52 14.49 24.28
N ASN A 437 36.37 13.86 24.02
CA ASN A 437 35.28 14.37 23.22
C ASN A 437 35.70 14.79 21.81
N LYS A 438 36.86 14.36 21.30
CA LYS A 438 37.31 14.69 19.95
C LYS A 438 36.66 13.77 18.93
N ILE A 439 36.28 14.34 17.78
CA ILE A 439 35.77 13.53 16.67
C ILE A 439 36.84 12.54 16.21
N ASN A 440 36.41 11.36 15.78
CA ASN A 440 37.27 10.37 15.16
C ASN A 440 37.88 10.92 13.84
N ASP A 441 39.21 10.88 13.72
CA ASP A 441 39.93 11.44 12.57
C ASP A 441 39.57 10.77 11.24
N GLU A 442 39.33 9.45 11.25
CA GLU A 442 38.92 8.71 10.05
C GLU A 442 37.52 9.14 9.61
N LEU A 443 36.57 9.27 10.55
CA LEU A 443 35.22 9.75 10.26
C LEU A 443 35.23 11.18 9.73
N LEU A 444 36.05 12.06 10.32
CA LEU A 444 36.21 13.44 9.86
C LEU A 444 36.74 13.51 8.42
N GLU A 445 37.71 12.67 8.06
CA GLU A 445 38.21 12.59 6.67
C GLU A 445 37.12 12.07 5.73
N ASN A 446 36.34 11.08 6.16
CA ASN A 446 35.22 10.54 5.39
C ASN A 446 34.16 11.61 5.08
N TYR A 447 33.87 12.52 6.01
CA TYR A 447 32.98 13.67 5.77
C TYR A 447 33.54 14.61 4.70
N ARG A 448 34.82 14.98 4.81
CA ARG A 448 35.48 15.89 3.86
C ARG A 448 35.50 15.31 2.46
N GLU A 449 35.82 14.02 2.34
CA GLU A 449 35.80 13.30 1.06
C GLU A 449 34.39 13.29 0.46
N PHE A 450 33.37 12.97 1.26
CA PHE A 450 31.97 12.93 0.82
C PHE A 450 31.51 14.27 0.24
N VAL A 451 31.71 15.37 0.98
CA VAL A 451 31.32 16.72 0.54
C VAL A 451 32.06 17.12 -0.74
N ASN A 452 33.36 16.80 -0.84
CA ASN A 452 34.14 17.16 -2.02
C ASN A 452 33.72 16.39 -3.29
N MET A 453 33.30 15.13 -3.15
CA MET A 453 32.88 14.29 -4.27
C MET A 453 31.43 14.57 -4.71
N ASN A 454 30.54 14.95 -3.77
CA ASN A 454 29.09 14.99 -3.99
C ASN A 454 28.50 16.40 -3.86
N LYS A 455 29.19 17.43 -4.37
CA LYS A 455 28.85 18.85 -4.12
C LYS A 455 27.41 19.30 -4.45
N SER A 456 26.71 18.57 -5.32
CA SER A 456 25.32 18.87 -5.69
C SER A 456 24.28 18.18 -4.81
N SER A 457 24.67 17.13 -4.07
CA SER A 457 23.76 16.33 -3.24
C SER A 457 23.27 17.12 -2.02
N GLU A 458 22.01 16.92 -1.64
CA GLU A 458 21.43 17.50 -0.43
C GLU A 458 22.10 16.91 0.81
N THR A 459 22.39 15.59 0.82
CA THR A 459 23.15 14.95 1.91
C THR A 459 24.52 15.60 2.11
N ALA A 460 25.20 15.95 1.01
CA ALA A 460 26.50 16.60 1.08
C ALA A 460 26.41 18.00 1.70
N LYS A 461 25.35 18.76 1.41
CA LYS A 461 25.12 20.08 2.04
C LYS A 461 24.86 19.95 3.54
N ILE A 462 24.13 18.92 3.96
CA ILE A 462 23.92 18.63 5.38
C ILE A 462 25.27 18.33 6.05
N ILE A 463 26.08 17.43 5.48
CA ILE A 463 27.39 17.09 6.04
C ILE A 463 28.35 18.29 6.02
N GLU A 464 28.28 19.16 5.01
CA GLU A 464 29.04 20.41 4.95
C GLU A 464 28.67 21.35 6.11
N GLY A 465 27.37 21.56 6.36
CA GLY A 465 26.90 22.31 7.52
C GLY A 465 27.38 21.70 8.84
N TYR A 466 27.41 20.37 8.94
CA TYR A 466 27.95 19.69 10.13
C TYR A 466 29.45 19.92 10.31
N LEU A 467 30.23 19.88 9.22
CA LEU A 467 31.67 20.17 9.23
C LEU A 467 31.96 21.59 9.70
N GLU A 468 31.16 22.58 9.31
CA GLU A 468 31.28 23.96 9.78
C GLU A 468 31.05 24.05 11.30
N VAL A 469 30.00 23.39 11.81
CA VAL A 469 29.68 23.29 13.25
C VAL A 469 30.80 22.60 14.02
N LEU A 470 31.36 21.53 13.48
CA LEU A 470 32.51 20.85 14.06
C LEU A 470 33.74 21.76 14.12
N GLU A 471 34.08 22.46 13.03
CA GLU A 471 35.26 23.32 12.95
C GLU A 471 35.23 24.46 13.97
N ARG A 472 34.10 25.19 14.06
CA ARG A 472 33.94 26.28 15.04
C ARG A 472 33.96 25.80 16.49
N ASN A 473 33.62 24.54 16.73
CA ASN A 473 33.71 23.87 18.04
C ASN A 473 35.04 23.12 18.25
N ASN A 474 36.07 23.41 17.44
CA ASN A 474 37.40 22.80 17.49
C ASN A 474 37.37 21.27 17.37
N TYR A 475 36.41 20.71 16.63
CA TYR A 475 36.21 19.27 16.42
C TYR A 475 35.98 18.50 17.74
N THR A 476 35.36 19.15 18.73
CA THR A 476 35.00 18.56 20.02
C THR A 476 33.48 18.48 20.12
N LEU A 477 32.96 17.40 20.71
CA LEU A 477 31.54 17.29 21.07
C LEU A 477 31.18 18.36 22.11
N SER A 478 30.48 19.39 21.64
CA SER A 478 29.90 20.48 22.43
C SER A 478 28.37 20.42 22.39
N GLU A 479 27.72 21.25 23.20
CA GLU A 479 26.25 21.40 23.17
C GLU A 479 25.73 21.75 21.77
N GLU A 480 26.45 22.62 21.05
CA GLU A 480 26.05 23.00 19.69
C GLU A 480 26.20 21.86 18.67
N VAL A 481 27.29 21.07 18.78
CA VAL A 481 27.49 19.87 17.95
C VAL A 481 26.41 18.83 18.25
N GLU A 482 26.01 18.71 19.52
CA GLU A 482 24.94 17.83 19.96
C GLU A 482 23.58 18.29 19.41
N GLU A 483 23.25 19.59 19.52
CA GLU A 483 22.03 20.18 18.96
C GLU A 483 21.91 19.96 17.46
N TYR A 484 23.00 20.18 16.70
CA TYR A 484 23.02 19.94 15.26
C TYR A 484 22.68 18.48 14.95
N ARG A 485 23.36 17.53 15.59
CA ARG A 485 23.10 16.10 15.36
C ARG A 485 21.68 15.69 15.74
N ARG A 486 21.12 16.26 16.80
CA ARG A 486 19.74 15.99 17.24
C ARG A 486 18.67 16.53 16.29
N SER A 487 18.98 17.56 15.52
CA SER A 487 18.05 18.04 14.49
C SER A 487 17.75 17.00 13.40
N PHE A 488 18.56 15.95 13.32
CA PHE A 488 18.39 14.80 12.42
C PHE A 488 18.02 13.51 13.16
N SER A 489 17.67 13.56 14.46
CA SER A 489 17.39 12.39 15.30
C SER A 489 15.90 12.20 15.67
N SER A 490 14.97 13.00 15.12
CA SER A 490 13.56 13.05 15.54
C SER A 490 12.71 11.79 15.25
N ILE A 491 13.32 10.69 14.77
CA ILE A 491 12.59 9.45 14.45
C ILE A 491 12.94 8.28 15.41
N ASN A 492 14.02 8.32 16.20
CA ASN A 492 14.53 7.13 16.91
C ASN A 492 14.58 7.18 18.44
N GLU A 493 13.93 8.14 19.12
CA GLU A 493 13.91 8.16 20.60
C GLU A 493 13.09 7.04 21.26
N ASN A 494 12.42 6.17 20.48
CA ASN A 494 11.60 5.07 21.02
C ASN A 494 12.16 3.65 20.84
N ASN A 495 13.32 3.45 20.20
CA ASN A 495 13.85 2.10 19.91
C ASN A 495 15.36 1.95 20.19
N PHE A 496 15.81 2.29 21.39
CA PHE A 496 17.04 1.77 21.99
C PHE A 496 16.84 1.43 23.46
#